data_AF-A0A1H0VRP5-F1
#
_entry.id   AF-A0A1H0VRP5-F1
#
_cell.length_a   1.000
_cell.length_b   1.000
_cell.length_c   1.000
_cell.angle_alpha   90.00
_cell.angle_beta   90.00
_cell.angle_gamma   90.00
#
_symmetry.space_group_name_H-M   'P 1'
#
loop_
_entity.id
_entity.type
_entity.pdbx_description
1 polymer ?
#
loop_
_entity_poly.entity_id
_entity_poly.type
_entity_poly.pdbx_seq_one_letter_code
_entity_poly.pdbx_strand_id
1 'polypeptide(L)'
;MSSPLLVLNEVAAAPGKADGVLAEWSALNQKEPVPGRTLYRSTDDDNILEITPVTDLAELGALNVVWHKLWERVSADLATDFRRHLLEFVEAPKDIAEPLPGTPYVQLRHIEVKPREYAAYREWRESTIFDVVRRADQVTAFLAYHSLLSTEPGVMFVSGFECEPAEYQKVFTSPEYQEIVQQAGDRYIVGGESGLYTRVYRRADV
;
A
#
# COMPACT_ATOMS: atom_id res chain seq x y z
N MET A 1 -12.64 0.72 12.31
CA MET A 1 -12.80 -0.64 11.76
C MET A 1 -12.17 -0.63 10.39
N SER A 2 -11.01 -1.27 10.28
CA SER A 2 -10.32 -1.48 9.00
C SER A 2 -11.26 -2.18 7.99
N SER A 3 -11.21 -1.78 6.72
CA SER A 3 -12.01 -2.43 5.65
C SER A 3 -11.61 -3.90 5.51
N PRO A 4 -12.55 -4.84 5.36
CA PRO A 4 -12.21 -6.25 5.19
C PRO A 4 -11.42 -6.48 3.90
N LEU A 5 -11.67 -5.67 2.86
CA LEU A 5 -10.99 -5.75 1.58
C LEU A 5 -10.49 -4.37 1.15
N LEU A 6 -9.39 -4.39 0.40
CA LEU A 6 -8.73 -3.19 -0.09
C LEU A 6 -8.24 -3.46 -1.52
N VAL A 7 -8.55 -2.53 -2.42
CA VAL A 7 -8.06 -2.55 -3.79
C VAL A 7 -6.95 -1.52 -3.93
N LEU A 8 -5.78 -1.95 -4.38
CA LEU A 8 -4.73 -1.08 -4.91
C LEU A 8 -4.82 -1.04 -6.42
N ASN A 9 -4.79 0.15 -7.01
CA ASN A 9 -4.71 0.36 -8.45
C ASN A 9 -3.52 1.28 -8.73
N GLU A 10 -2.41 0.70 -9.20
CA GLU A 10 -1.11 1.35 -9.38
C GLU A 10 -0.73 1.45 -10.85
N VAL A 11 -0.13 2.56 -11.26
CA VAL A 11 0.34 2.76 -12.63
C VAL A 11 1.50 3.74 -12.69
N ALA A 12 2.47 3.51 -13.59
CA ALA A 12 3.48 4.51 -13.88
C ALA A 12 3.03 5.39 -15.06
N ALA A 13 3.04 6.71 -14.87
CA ALA A 13 2.88 7.64 -15.97
C ALA A 13 4.17 7.71 -16.81
N ALA A 14 4.05 8.11 -18.07
CA ALA A 14 5.20 8.47 -18.88
C ALA A 14 5.93 9.68 -18.28
N PRO A 15 7.25 9.83 -18.52
CA PRO A 15 8.04 10.89 -17.90
C PRO A 15 7.41 12.28 -18.06
N GLY A 16 7.16 12.96 -16.94
CA GLY A 16 6.56 14.31 -16.91
C GLY A 16 5.06 14.35 -17.20
N LYS A 17 4.36 13.21 -17.24
CA LYS A 17 2.91 13.12 -17.44
C LYS A 17 2.10 12.89 -16.17
N ALA A 18 2.75 12.59 -15.05
CA ALA A 18 2.08 12.23 -13.80
C ALA A 18 1.02 13.25 -13.35
N ASP A 19 1.31 14.55 -13.41
CA ASP A 19 0.35 15.59 -13.00
C ASP A 19 -0.90 15.64 -13.89
N GLY A 20 -0.74 15.40 -15.20
CA GLY A 20 -1.86 15.32 -16.13
C GLY A 20 -2.73 14.08 -15.88
N VAL A 21 -2.10 12.93 -15.67
CA VAL A 21 -2.79 11.67 -15.33
C VAL A 21 -3.55 11.80 -14.01
N LEU A 22 -2.91 12.37 -12.97
CA LEU A 22 -3.54 12.65 -11.68
C LEU A 22 -4.76 13.58 -11.81
N ALA A 23 -4.65 14.63 -12.63
CA ALA A 23 -5.76 15.57 -12.85
C ALA A 23 -6.97 14.89 -13.52
N GLU A 24 -6.75 14.10 -14.58
CA GLU A 24 -7.82 13.35 -15.25
C GLU A 24 -8.44 12.28 -14.33
N TRP A 25 -7.61 11.58 -13.55
CA TRP A 25 -8.06 10.58 -12.59
C TRP A 25 -8.89 11.23 -11.48
N SER A 26 -8.41 12.32 -10.89
CA SER A 26 -9.15 13.09 -9.88
C SER A 26 -10.47 13.63 -10.43
N ALA A 27 -10.48 14.17 -11.66
CA ALA A 27 -11.70 14.66 -12.31
C ALA A 27 -12.71 13.54 -12.58
N LEU A 28 -12.26 12.34 -12.97
CA LEU A 28 -13.14 11.18 -13.09
C LEU A 28 -13.68 10.76 -11.73
N ASN A 29 -12.81 10.73 -10.71
CA ASN A 29 -13.19 10.40 -9.36
C ASN A 29 -14.28 11.36 -8.84
N GLN A 30 -14.15 12.66 -9.02
CA GLN A 30 -15.20 13.62 -8.62
C GLN A 30 -16.54 13.36 -9.31
N LYS A 31 -16.54 12.87 -10.55
CA LYS A 31 -17.76 12.54 -11.31
C LYS A 31 -18.39 11.21 -10.92
N GLU A 32 -17.57 10.24 -10.54
CA GLU A 32 -17.95 8.87 -10.19
C GLU A 32 -17.46 8.56 -8.76
N PRO A 33 -18.08 9.13 -7.71
CA PRO A 33 -17.63 9.01 -6.32
C PRO A 33 -17.67 7.57 -5.81
N VAL A 34 -16.54 7.10 -5.26
CA VAL A 34 -16.47 5.85 -4.49
C VAL A 34 -16.06 6.20 -3.05
N PRO A 35 -16.83 5.78 -2.03
CA PRO A 35 -16.52 6.11 -0.63
C PRO A 35 -15.13 5.65 -0.20
N GLY A 36 -14.41 6.53 0.49
CA GLY A 36 -13.13 6.21 1.13
C GLY A 36 -11.95 5.99 0.20
N ARG A 37 -12.12 5.99 -1.13
CA ARG A 37 -10.97 5.91 -2.03
C ARG A 37 -10.07 7.13 -1.85
N THR A 38 -8.77 6.93 -2.02
CA THR A 38 -7.77 7.99 -1.88
C THR A 38 -6.75 7.86 -3.00
N LEU A 39 -6.37 8.99 -3.61
CA LEU A 39 -5.37 9.05 -4.68
C LEU A 39 -4.04 9.54 -4.13
N TYR A 40 -2.94 8.96 -4.61
CA TYR A 40 -1.60 9.29 -4.17
C TYR A 40 -0.62 9.34 -5.34
N ARG A 41 0.45 10.12 -5.16
CA ARG A 41 1.62 10.18 -6.05
C ARG A 41 2.84 9.66 -5.31
N SER A 42 3.64 8.82 -5.96
CA SER A 42 4.92 8.36 -5.43
C SER A 42 5.86 9.55 -5.17
N THR A 43 6.67 9.45 -4.11
CA THR A 43 7.68 10.49 -3.81
C THR A 43 8.93 10.37 -4.65
N ASP A 44 9.15 9.21 -5.27
CA ASP A 44 10.43 8.83 -5.87
C ASP A 44 10.36 8.78 -7.41
N ASP A 45 9.17 8.59 -7.97
CA ASP A 45 8.95 8.41 -9.41
C ASP A 45 7.55 8.90 -9.84
N ASP A 46 7.25 8.74 -11.13
CA ASP A 46 5.96 9.13 -11.73
C ASP A 46 4.87 8.06 -11.54
N ASN A 47 4.97 7.24 -10.48
CA ASN A 47 3.93 6.27 -10.12
C ASN A 47 2.75 6.93 -9.38
N ILE A 48 1.55 6.48 -9.71
CA ILE A 48 0.29 6.91 -9.14
C ILE A 48 -0.42 5.69 -8.55
N LEU A 49 -0.96 5.86 -7.36
CA LEU A 49 -1.68 4.84 -6.61
C LEU A 49 -3.07 5.36 -6.24
N GLU A 50 -4.10 4.58 -6.51
CA GLU A 50 -5.40 4.70 -5.86
C GLU A 50 -5.59 3.54 -4.89
N ILE A 51 -5.96 3.86 -3.65
CA ILE A 51 -6.39 2.87 -2.67
C ILE A 51 -7.89 3.00 -2.48
N THR A 52 -8.64 1.93 -2.70
CA THR A 52 -10.09 1.89 -2.55
C THR A 52 -10.49 0.81 -1.52
N PRO A 53 -11.08 1.17 -0.38
CA PRO A 53 -11.68 0.19 0.52
C PRO A 53 -12.96 -0.37 -0.11
N VAL A 54 -13.15 -1.68 -0.06
CA VAL A 54 -14.38 -2.35 -0.50
C VAL A 54 -14.85 -3.32 0.59
N THR A 55 -16.16 -3.53 0.67
CA THR A 55 -16.74 -4.44 1.67
C THR A 55 -17.09 -5.81 1.10
N ASP A 56 -17.39 -5.87 -0.20
CA ASP A 56 -17.79 -7.09 -0.90
C ASP A 56 -17.14 -7.19 -2.29
N LEU A 57 -16.86 -8.43 -2.74
CA LEU A 57 -16.33 -8.71 -4.07
C LEU A 57 -17.27 -8.26 -5.21
N ALA A 58 -18.57 -8.17 -4.95
CA ALA A 58 -19.57 -7.69 -5.90
C ALA A 58 -19.33 -6.22 -6.31
N GLU A 59 -18.66 -5.42 -5.47
CA GLU A 59 -18.33 -4.02 -5.77
C GLU A 59 -17.31 -3.89 -6.93
N LEU A 60 -16.50 -4.93 -7.17
CA LEU A 60 -15.44 -4.92 -8.19
C LEU A 60 -15.99 -4.73 -9.62
N GLY A 61 -17.21 -5.20 -9.88
CA GLY A 61 -17.86 -5.03 -11.18
C GLY A 61 -18.07 -3.56 -11.53
N ALA A 62 -18.52 -2.75 -10.56
CA ALA A 62 -18.72 -1.32 -10.75
C ALA A 62 -17.38 -0.57 -10.88
N LEU A 63 -16.40 -0.92 -10.05
CA LEU A 63 -15.05 -0.35 -10.12
C LEU A 63 -14.39 -0.61 -11.48
N ASN A 64 -14.56 -1.81 -12.04
CA ASN A 64 -13.98 -2.15 -13.33
C ASN A 64 -14.53 -1.28 -14.47
N VAL A 65 -15.81 -0.88 -14.42
CA VAL A 65 -16.38 0.07 -15.38
C VAL A 65 -15.73 1.45 -15.26
N VAL A 66 -15.50 1.93 -14.03
CA VAL A 66 -14.80 3.20 -13.78
C VAL A 66 -13.36 3.14 -14.29
N TRP A 67 -12.64 2.06 -14.01
CA TRP A 67 -11.26 1.91 -14.47
C TRP A 67 -11.14 1.80 -16.00
N HIS A 68 -12.12 1.23 -16.68
CA HIS A 68 -12.14 1.25 -18.15
C HIS A 68 -12.31 2.68 -18.68
N LYS A 69 -13.20 3.48 -18.07
CA LYS A 69 -13.32 4.92 -18.42
C LYS A 69 -12.03 5.69 -18.11
N LEU A 70 -11.33 5.35 -17.03
CA LEU A 70 -10.03 5.93 -16.70
C LEU A 70 -9.00 5.59 -17.78
N TRP A 71 -8.90 4.33 -18.16
CA TRP A 71 -7.99 3.85 -19.21
C TRP A 71 -8.14 4.65 -20.50
N GLU A 72 -9.37 4.85 -20.98
CA GLU A 72 -9.66 5.62 -22.19
C GLU A 72 -9.19 7.09 -22.09
N ARG A 73 -9.08 7.65 -20.88
CA ARG A 73 -8.63 9.03 -20.65
C ARG A 73 -7.11 9.16 -20.61
N VAL A 74 -6.43 8.21 -19.96
CA VAL A 74 -5.02 8.41 -19.58
C VAL A 74 -4.05 7.48 -20.30
N SER A 75 -4.51 6.43 -20.99
CA SER A 75 -3.64 5.38 -21.55
C SER A 75 -2.51 5.90 -22.46
N ALA A 76 -2.75 6.96 -23.23
CA ALA A 76 -1.73 7.57 -24.09
C ALA A 76 -0.57 8.22 -23.32
N ASP A 77 -0.76 8.51 -22.02
CA ASP A 77 0.20 9.15 -21.13
C ASP A 77 0.79 8.16 -20.10
N LEU A 78 0.52 6.85 -20.21
CA LEU A 78 1.05 5.83 -19.31
C LEU A 78 2.35 5.18 -19.83
N ALA A 79 3.25 4.83 -18.91
CA ALA A 79 4.43 4.02 -19.19
C ALA A 79 4.20 2.52 -18.93
N THR A 80 3.21 2.18 -18.11
CA THR A 80 2.85 0.79 -17.78
C THR A 80 1.35 0.58 -17.86
N ASP A 81 0.93 -0.68 -17.89
CA ASP A 81 -0.46 -1.03 -17.60
C ASP A 81 -0.77 -0.84 -16.10
N PHE A 82 -2.06 -0.82 -15.75
CA PHE A 82 -2.52 -0.80 -14.37
C PHE A 82 -2.21 -2.13 -13.68
N ARG A 83 -1.54 -2.05 -12.54
CA ARG A 83 -1.37 -3.16 -11.60
C ARG A 83 -2.46 -3.08 -10.55
N ARG A 84 -3.25 -4.13 -10.43
CA ARG A 84 -4.38 -4.18 -9.49
C ARG A 84 -4.21 -5.32 -8.51
N HIS A 85 -4.35 -4.98 -7.24
CA HIS A 85 -4.23 -5.93 -6.14
C HIS A 85 -5.54 -5.85 -5.35
N LEU A 86 -6.21 -6.99 -5.19
CA LEU A 86 -7.25 -7.15 -4.18
C LEU A 86 -6.63 -7.81 -2.96
N LEU A 87 -6.74 -7.14 -1.83
CA LEU A 87 -6.11 -7.51 -0.58
C LEU A 87 -7.17 -7.72 0.50
N GLU A 88 -6.95 -8.70 1.37
CA GLU A 88 -7.82 -9.04 2.50
C GLU A 88 -7.16 -8.68 3.82
N PHE A 89 -7.89 -8.03 4.72
CA PHE A 89 -7.37 -7.59 6.01
C PHE A 89 -6.94 -8.77 6.89
N VAL A 90 -5.79 -8.62 7.56
CA VAL A 90 -5.26 -9.63 8.48
C VAL A 90 -5.21 -9.10 9.90
N GLU A 91 -4.52 -7.97 10.12
CA GLU A 91 -4.31 -7.38 11.45
C GLU A 91 -3.78 -5.95 11.37
N ALA A 92 -3.85 -5.21 12.47
CA ALA A 92 -3.43 -3.82 12.54
C ALA A 92 -2.70 -3.53 13.88
N PRO A 93 -1.37 -3.62 13.95
CA PRO A 93 -0.62 -3.26 15.17
C PRO A 93 -0.81 -1.80 15.61
N LYS A 94 -1.13 -0.91 14.66
CA LYS A 94 -1.66 0.44 14.92
C LYS A 94 -2.91 0.64 14.06
N ASP A 95 -4.06 0.29 14.64
CA ASP A 95 -5.36 0.38 13.98
C ASP A 95 -5.90 1.81 13.93
N ILE A 96 -6.90 2.02 13.08
CA ILE A 96 -7.59 3.29 12.87
C ILE A 96 -9.11 3.08 12.78
N ALA A 97 -9.87 4.14 13.03
CA ALA A 97 -11.31 4.08 12.95
C ALA A 97 -11.78 3.97 11.50
N GLU A 98 -11.09 4.68 10.60
CA GLU A 98 -11.37 4.77 9.18
C GLU A 98 -10.86 3.56 8.39
N PRO A 99 -11.42 3.28 7.20
CA PRO A 99 -10.94 2.21 6.33
C PRO A 99 -9.48 2.35 5.86
N LEU A 100 -8.97 3.58 5.79
CA LEU A 100 -7.63 3.94 5.35
C LEU A 100 -7.06 5.09 6.18
N PRO A 101 -5.73 5.17 6.34
CA PRO A 101 -5.11 6.29 7.05
C PRO A 101 -5.42 7.62 6.36
N GLY A 102 -5.94 8.58 7.11
CA GLY A 102 -6.17 9.96 6.63
C GLY A 102 -4.90 10.81 6.53
N THR A 103 -3.72 10.19 6.65
CA THR A 103 -2.42 10.86 6.75
C THR A 103 -1.96 11.44 5.40
N PRO A 104 -1.07 12.45 5.41
CA PRO A 104 -0.54 13.04 4.17
C PRO A 104 0.36 12.09 3.38
N TYR A 105 0.95 11.09 4.06
CA TYR A 105 1.78 10.07 3.43
C TYR A 105 1.32 8.66 3.80
N VAL A 106 1.57 7.74 2.87
CA VAL A 106 1.47 6.30 3.11
C VAL A 106 2.71 5.59 2.55
N GLN A 107 3.17 4.55 3.23
CA GLN A 107 4.16 3.62 2.69
C GLN A 107 3.49 2.26 2.46
N LEU A 108 3.64 1.74 1.25
CA LEU A 108 3.36 0.35 0.95
C LEU A 108 4.62 -0.47 1.22
N ARG A 109 4.49 -1.59 1.95
CA ARG A 109 5.57 -2.56 2.14
C ARG A 109 5.05 -3.95 1.80
N HIS A 110 5.68 -4.66 0.88
CA HIS A 110 5.27 -6.00 0.50
C HIS A 110 6.37 -7.01 0.77
N ILE A 111 5.97 -8.18 1.28
CA ILE A 111 6.83 -9.36 1.44
C ILE A 111 6.07 -10.62 1.06
N GLU A 112 6.77 -11.58 0.45
CA GLU A 112 6.29 -12.95 0.34
C GLU A 112 6.91 -13.80 1.46
N VAL A 113 6.08 -14.49 2.23
CA VAL A 113 6.51 -15.34 3.34
C VAL A 113 6.43 -16.80 2.89
N LYS A 114 7.47 -17.58 3.16
CA LYS A 114 7.50 -19.02 2.89
C LYS A 114 6.30 -19.70 3.56
N PRO A 115 5.42 -20.43 2.83
CA PRO A 115 4.19 -20.96 3.39
C PRO A 115 4.38 -21.85 4.64
N ARG A 116 5.46 -22.64 4.67
CA ARG A 116 5.81 -23.50 5.82
C ARG A 116 6.14 -22.72 7.09
N GLU A 117 6.61 -21.48 6.94
CA GLU A 117 7.05 -20.63 8.03
C GLU A 117 6.00 -19.59 8.41
N TYR A 118 4.86 -19.51 7.71
CA TYR A 118 3.89 -18.41 7.86
C TYR A 118 3.37 -18.24 9.29
N ALA A 119 3.03 -19.34 9.96
CA ALA A 119 2.57 -19.30 11.35
C ALA A 119 3.66 -18.75 12.30
N ALA A 120 4.88 -19.29 12.19
CA ALA A 120 6.03 -18.84 12.97
C ALA A 120 6.39 -17.37 12.68
N TYR A 121 6.27 -16.93 11.44
CA TYR A 121 6.47 -15.54 11.05
C TYR A 121 5.43 -14.62 11.71
N ARG A 122 4.16 -15.01 11.77
CA ARG A 122 3.11 -14.22 12.43
C ARG A 122 3.36 -14.07 13.92
N GLU A 123 3.77 -15.14 14.59
CA GLU A 123 4.14 -15.08 16.02
C GLU A 123 5.39 -14.21 16.24
N TRP A 124 6.42 -14.39 15.40
CA TRP A 124 7.66 -13.66 15.51
C TRP A 124 7.50 -12.15 15.23
N ARG A 125 6.69 -11.76 14.23
CA ARG A 125 6.51 -10.34 13.86
C ARG A 125 5.78 -9.55 14.95
N GLU A 126 4.93 -10.22 15.73
CA GLU A 126 4.17 -9.61 16.82
C GLU A 126 5.09 -9.04 17.91
N SER A 127 6.13 -9.79 18.29
CA SER A 127 7.10 -9.35 19.31
C SER A 127 8.32 -8.61 18.75
N THR A 128 8.35 -8.33 17.44
CA THR A 128 9.50 -7.68 16.77
C THR A 128 9.03 -6.48 15.95
N ILE A 129 8.66 -6.70 14.69
CA ILE A 129 8.21 -5.66 13.75
C ILE A 129 7.10 -4.82 14.36
N PHE A 130 6.09 -5.47 14.94
CA PHE A 130 4.93 -4.77 15.48
C PHE A 130 5.23 -4.05 16.79
N ASP A 131 6.16 -4.56 17.60
CA ASP A 131 6.63 -3.84 18.78
C ASP A 131 7.37 -2.55 18.41
N VAL A 132 8.25 -2.58 17.40
CA VAL A 132 8.89 -1.36 16.86
C VAL A 132 7.84 -0.38 16.35
N VAL A 133 6.89 -0.86 15.54
CA VAL A 133 5.81 -0.02 14.98
C VAL A 133 4.97 0.62 16.09
N ARG A 134 4.58 -0.14 17.12
CA ARG A 134 3.79 0.35 18.26
C ARG A 134 4.49 1.47 19.01
N ARG A 135 5.80 1.34 19.22
CA ARG A 135 6.63 2.31 19.96
C ARG A 135 7.00 3.55 19.14
N ALA A 136 6.95 3.49 17.82
CA ALA A 136 7.38 4.58 16.95
C ALA A 136 6.29 5.66 16.78
N ASP A 137 6.45 6.82 17.41
CA ASP A 137 5.50 7.95 17.31
C ASP A 137 5.29 8.43 15.86
N GLN A 138 6.28 8.23 14.99
CA GLN A 138 6.23 8.58 13.57
C GLN A 138 5.19 7.77 12.79
N VAL A 139 4.81 6.57 13.28
CA VAL A 139 3.84 5.70 12.60
C VAL A 139 2.46 5.95 13.21
N THR A 140 1.56 6.50 12.40
CA THR A 140 0.18 6.80 12.83
C THR A 140 -0.71 5.57 12.68
N ALA A 141 -0.59 4.86 11.56
CA ALA A 141 -1.36 3.67 11.25
C ALA A 141 -0.46 2.62 10.63
N PHE A 142 -0.72 1.34 10.89
CA PHE A 142 0.01 0.25 10.27
C PHE A 142 -0.92 -0.95 10.15
N LEU A 143 -1.37 -1.20 8.92
CA LEU A 143 -2.39 -2.17 8.58
C LEU A 143 -1.77 -3.28 7.74
N ALA A 144 -2.05 -4.54 8.05
CA ALA A 144 -1.56 -5.69 7.32
C ALA A 144 -2.70 -6.35 6.54
N TYR A 145 -2.47 -6.57 5.25
CA TYR A 145 -3.37 -7.25 4.33
C TYR A 145 -2.63 -8.40 3.64
N HIS A 146 -3.34 -9.46 3.28
CA HIS A 146 -2.83 -10.54 2.46
C HIS A 146 -3.36 -10.42 1.04
N SER A 147 -2.55 -10.75 0.04
CA SER A 147 -2.99 -10.83 -1.35
C SER A 147 -4.09 -11.87 -1.50
N LEU A 148 -5.26 -11.45 -1.98
CA LEU A 148 -6.40 -12.32 -2.33
C LEU A 148 -6.43 -12.57 -3.84
N LEU A 149 -6.36 -11.51 -4.64
CA LEU A 149 -6.16 -11.58 -6.09
C LEU A 149 -5.07 -10.59 -6.49
N SER A 150 -3.90 -11.12 -6.86
CA SER A 150 -2.74 -10.33 -7.27
C SER A 150 -1.74 -11.18 -8.03
N THR A 151 -0.90 -10.54 -8.84
CA THR A 151 0.32 -11.15 -9.41
C THR A 151 1.47 -11.20 -8.39
N GLU A 152 1.32 -10.55 -7.24
CA GLU A 152 2.31 -10.49 -6.16
C GLU A 152 1.73 -11.17 -4.91
N PRO A 153 2.10 -12.44 -4.63
CA PRO A 153 1.62 -13.15 -3.45
C PRO A 153 2.33 -12.66 -2.20
N GLY A 154 1.61 -12.60 -1.08
CA GLY A 154 2.20 -12.28 0.21
C GLY A 154 1.39 -11.31 1.04
N VAL A 155 2.08 -10.62 1.94
CA VAL A 155 1.51 -9.63 2.84
C VAL A 155 1.90 -8.23 2.36
N MET A 156 0.90 -7.38 2.20
CA MET A 156 1.03 -5.95 1.99
C MET A 156 0.74 -5.21 3.29
N PHE A 157 1.68 -4.40 3.74
CA PHE A 157 1.49 -3.45 4.82
C PHE A 157 1.20 -2.06 4.27
N VAL A 158 0.16 -1.43 4.78
CA VAL A 158 -0.21 -0.03 4.50
C VAL A 158 0.08 0.76 5.78
N SER A 159 1.14 1.56 5.75
CA SER A 159 1.58 2.38 6.88
C SER A 159 1.29 3.85 6.62
N GLY A 160 0.51 4.50 7.48
CA GLY A 160 0.20 5.92 7.41
C GLY A 160 1.04 6.74 8.39
N PHE A 161 1.53 7.90 7.96
CA PHE A 161 2.35 8.78 8.78
C PHE A 161 2.24 10.26 8.38
N GLU A 162 2.50 11.15 9.34
CA GLU A 162 2.34 12.61 9.16
C GLU A 162 3.67 13.37 8.95
N CYS A 163 4.78 12.83 9.45
CA CYS A 163 6.08 13.46 9.35
C CYS A 163 6.69 13.35 7.93
N GLU A 164 7.76 14.11 7.68
CA GLU A 164 8.51 14.01 6.43
C GLU A 164 9.01 12.56 6.19
N PRO A 165 8.98 12.05 4.95
CA PRO A 165 9.39 10.67 4.64
C PRO A 165 10.76 10.27 5.19
N ALA A 166 11.72 11.20 5.19
CA ALA A 166 13.06 10.95 5.73
C ALA A 166 13.08 10.72 7.24
N GLU A 167 12.17 11.37 8.00
CA GLU A 167 12.04 11.17 9.44
C GLU A 167 11.34 9.84 9.73
N TYR A 168 10.26 9.54 9.02
CA TYR A 168 9.58 8.24 9.10
C TYR A 168 10.53 7.07 8.80
N GLN A 169 11.39 7.21 7.79
CA GLN A 169 12.32 6.16 7.38
C GLN A 169 13.35 5.82 8.47
N LYS A 170 13.68 6.74 9.39
CA LYS A 170 14.64 6.48 10.49
C LYS A 170 14.20 5.33 11.40
N VAL A 171 12.89 5.12 11.56
CA VAL A 171 12.34 3.98 12.31
C VAL A 171 12.83 2.67 11.71
N PHE A 172 12.77 2.57 10.37
CA PHE A 172 13.05 1.35 9.61
C PHE A 172 14.52 1.22 9.17
N THR A 173 15.35 2.23 9.40
CA THR A 173 16.79 2.18 9.19
C THR A 173 17.59 2.17 10.49
N SER A 174 16.91 2.04 11.63
CA SER A 174 17.57 1.88 12.93
C SER A 174 18.35 0.56 13.00
N PRO A 175 19.46 0.50 13.75
CA PRO A 175 20.23 -0.75 13.90
C PRO A 175 19.37 -1.93 14.38
N GLU A 176 18.50 -1.70 15.37
CA GLU A 176 17.54 -2.69 15.87
C GLU A 176 16.63 -3.22 14.75
N TYR A 177 16.06 -2.33 13.93
CA TYR A 177 15.18 -2.77 12.85
C TYR A 177 15.92 -3.49 11.72
N GLN A 178 17.18 -3.11 11.44
CA GLN A 178 18.00 -3.81 10.46
C GLN A 178 18.29 -5.25 10.89
N GLU A 179 18.55 -5.49 12.18
CA GLU A 179 18.66 -6.85 12.72
C GLU A 179 17.36 -7.66 12.55
N ILE A 180 16.20 -7.01 12.75
CA ILE A 180 14.88 -7.63 12.52
C ILE A 180 14.69 -7.99 11.04
N VAL A 181 15.06 -7.10 10.11
CA VAL A 181 14.96 -7.34 8.66
C VAL A 181 15.86 -8.50 8.24
N GLN A 182 17.10 -8.56 8.73
CA GLN A 182 18.02 -9.66 8.44
C GLN A 182 17.45 -11.00 8.92
N GLN A 183 16.96 -11.06 10.17
CA GLN A 183 16.31 -12.26 10.71
C GLN A 183 15.10 -12.69 9.87
N ALA A 184 14.30 -11.71 9.41
CA ALA A 184 13.16 -11.97 8.54
C ALA A 184 13.58 -12.53 7.18
N GLY A 185 14.59 -11.92 6.57
CA GLY A 185 15.16 -12.32 5.28
C GLY A 185 15.66 -13.76 5.32
N ASP A 186 16.50 -14.09 6.30
CA ASP A 186 17.14 -15.41 6.38
C ASP A 186 16.12 -16.53 6.54
N ARG A 187 15.14 -16.31 7.44
CA ARG A 187 14.24 -17.37 7.87
C ARG A 187 12.92 -17.38 7.11
N TYR A 188 12.23 -16.25 7.02
CA TYR A 188 10.81 -16.19 6.67
C TYR A 188 10.54 -15.77 5.23
N ILE A 189 11.30 -14.82 4.70
CA ILE A 189 10.98 -14.13 3.44
C ILE A 189 11.53 -14.91 2.23
N VAL A 190 10.72 -15.02 1.17
CA VAL A 190 11.16 -15.53 -0.14
C VAL A 190 12.06 -14.49 -0.80
N GLY A 191 13.24 -14.91 -1.29
CA GLY A 191 14.24 -13.97 -1.85
C GLY A 191 15.08 -13.24 -0.80
N GLY A 192 14.96 -13.61 0.48
CA GLY A 192 15.75 -13.00 1.55
C GLY A 192 15.42 -11.52 1.75
N GLU A 193 16.43 -10.70 2.06
CA GLU A 193 16.27 -9.26 2.24
C GLU A 193 15.77 -8.54 0.98
N SER A 194 16.14 -9.03 -0.21
CA SER A 194 15.68 -8.48 -1.49
C SER A 194 14.20 -8.74 -1.79
N GLY A 195 13.54 -9.59 -1.00
CA GLY A 195 12.10 -9.85 -1.10
C GLY A 195 11.22 -8.75 -0.48
N LEU A 196 11.83 -7.72 0.13
CA LEU A 196 11.11 -6.57 0.67
C LEU A 196 10.96 -5.48 -0.39
N TYR A 197 9.73 -5.25 -0.83
CA TYR A 197 9.37 -4.07 -1.60
C TYR A 197 8.90 -2.97 -0.66
N THR A 198 9.33 -1.73 -0.90
CA THR A 198 8.80 -0.54 -0.23
C THR A 198 8.63 0.60 -1.21
N ARG A 199 7.52 1.33 -1.10
CA ARG A 199 7.36 2.62 -1.80
C ARG A 199 6.57 3.60 -0.96
N VAL A 200 6.99 4.85 -0.98
CA VAL A 200 6.32 5.95 -0.28
C VAL A 200 5.50 6.76 -1.26
N TYR A 201 4.30 7.11 -0.83
CA TYR A 201 3.34 7.88 -1.58
C TYR A 201 2.88 9.08 -0.76
N ARG A 202 2.69 10.21 -1.42
CA ARG A 202 2.04 11.41 -0.89
C ARG A 202 0.62 11.51 -1.41
N ARG A 203 -0.30 11.85 -0.53
CA ARG A 203 -1.71 12.06 -0.85
C ARG A 203 -1.88 13.18 -1.89
N ALA A 204 -2.75 12.95 -2.88
CA ALA A 204 -2.90 13.81 -4.07
C ALA A 204 -4.36 14.25 -4.34
N ASP A 205 -5.32 13.78 -3.55
CA ASP A 205 -6.75 14.09 -3.65
C ASP A 205 -7.21 15.22 -2.70
N VAL A 206 -6.30 16.11 -2.31
CA VAL A 206 -6.54 17.25 -1.39
C VAL A 206 -6.98 18.52 -2.12
#